data_AF-A0A177SKF2-F1
#
_entry.id   AF-A0A177SKF2-F1
#
_cell.length_a   1.000
_cell.length_b   1.000
_cell.length_c   1.000
_cell.angle_alpha   90.00
_cell.angle_beta   90.00
_cell.angle_gamma   90.00
#
_symmetry.space_group_name_H-M   'P 1'
#
loop_
_entity.id
_entity.type
_entity.pdbx_description
1 polymer ?
#
loop_
_entity_poly.entity_id
_entity_poly.type
_entity_poly.pdbx_seq_one_letter_code
_entity_poly.pdbx_strand_id
1 'polypeptide(L)'
;MKYALLFSLPFLLAGCTTEATVLPKETVKIKKSSFSITPSTTKDESQQQRTFFLTGTLDRPLQLKAVQFDDTEPPEVLIDKSIPAGTYDRTPFQLTYDLNLLNDSHAFTYSLDTKNGIPETKTAYTLPQNVQTDSGQFNDQKQTNASFYPLLLKRYTTGESIIGRSIDTLSSPHLKVRKQEGAILIYLTKSR
;
A
#
# COMPACT_ATOMS: atom_id res chain seq x y z
N MET A 1 13.27 77.84 -58.59
CA MET A 1 14.73 77.94 -58.35
C MET A 1 15.03 77.53 -56.91
N LYS A 2 16.17 76.83 -56.73
CA LYS A 2 16.85 76.41 -55.48
C LYS A 2 16.36 75.12 -54.82
N TYR A 3 17.14 74.06 -55.06
CA TYR A 3 17.30 72.87 -54.23
C TYR A 3 18.21 73.19 -53.03
N ALA A 4 17.98 72.52 -51.90
CA ALA A 4 19.03 72.02 -51.02
C ALA A 4 18.52 70.80 -50.24
N LEU A 5 19.16 69.66 -50.48
CA LEU A 5 19.09 68.41 -49.71
C LEU A 5 19.81 68.58 -48.36
N LEU A 6 19.40 67.80 -47.34
CA LEU A 6 20.23 67.07 -46.36
C LEU A 6 19.28 66.42 -45.31
N PHE A 7 18.95 65.13 -45.45
CA PHE A 7 19.52 63.97 -44.72
C PHE A 7 19.36 63.97 -43.19
N SER A 8 18.45 63.12 -42.68
CA SER A 8 18.73 62.16 -41.57
C SER A 8 17.62 61.10 -41.46
N LEU A 9 18.06 59.86 -41.19
CA LEU A 9 17.36 58.57 -41.11
C LEU A 9 16.24 58.46 -40.05
N PRO A 10 15.44 57.36 -40.06
CA PRO A 10 14.18 57.21 -39.34
C PRO A 10 14.38 56.70 -37.91
N PHE A 11 13.52 57.12 -36.99
CA PHE A 11 13.25 56.38 -35.75
C PHE A 11 11.82 55.82 -35.82
N LEU A 12 11.68 54.70 -36.50
CA LEU A 12 10.58 53.77 -36.25
C LEU A 12 10.87 53.11 -34.89
N LEU A 13 10.16 53.53 -33.86
CA LEU A 13 10.02 52.77 -32.63
C LEU A 13 9.24 51.49 -32.96
N ALA A 14 9.98 50.47 -33.42
CA ALA A 14 9.53 49.10 -33.42
C ALA A 14 9.43 48.66 -31.95
N GLY A 15 8.24 48.82 -31.36
CA GLY A 15 7.87 48.09 -30.17
C GLY A 15 7.68 46.63 -30.55
N CYS A 16 8.74 45.82 -30.47
CA CYS A 16 8.63 44.37 -30.43
C CYS A 16 7.88 43.98 -29.16
N THR A 17 6.56 43.86 -29.24
CA THR A 17 5.82 43.01 -28.30
C THR A 17 6.20 41.59 -28.64
N THR A 18 7.21 41.06 -27.96
CA THR A 18 7.39 39.62 -27.87
C THR A 18 6.20 39.10 -27.05
N GLU A 19 5.08 38.83 -27.72
CA GLU A 19 4.04 37.97 -27.17
C GLU A 19 4.71 36.61 -26.97
N ALA A 20 5.12 36.35 -25.73
CA ALA A 20 5.50 35.03 -25.31
C ALA A 20 4.30 34.13 -25.59
N THR A 21 4.42 33.28 -26.61
CA THR A 21 3.46 32.22 -26.86
C THR A 21 3.46 31.32 -25.63
N VAL A 22 2.52 31.56 -24.72
CA VAL A 22 2.27 30.68 -23.59
C VAL A 22 1.71 29.40 -24.20
N LEU A 23 2.58 28.42 -24.41
CA LEU A 23 2.18 27.06 -24.73
C LEU A 23 1.08 26.67 -23.75
N PRO A 24 -0.10 26.22 -24.21
CA PRO A 24 -1.15 25.79 -23.31
C PRO A 24 -0.57 24.67 -22.45
N LYS A 25 -0.46 24.92 -21.15
CA LYS A 25 0.04 23.97 -20.17
C LYS A 25 -0.82 22.71 -20.30
N GLU A 26 -0.26 21.68 -20.93
CA GLU A 26 -0.92 20.41 -21.15
C GLU A 26 -1.33 19.89 -19.78
N THR A 27 -2.62 20.02 -19.49
CA THR A 27 -3.15 19.57 -18.21
C THR A 27 -3.28 18.07 -18.37
N VAL A 28 -2.20 17.34 -18.06
CA VAL A 28 -2.21 15.89 -18.02
C VAL A 28 -3.32 15.50 -17.06
N LYS A 29 -4.46 15.05 -17.61
CA LYS A 29 -5.53 14.45 -16.82
C LYS A 29 -4.93 13.18 -16.24
N ILE A 30 -4.45 13.25 -15.01
CA ILE A 30 -4.04 12.08 -14.25
C ILE A 30 -5.29 11.22 -14.14
N LYS A 31 -5.36 10.17 -14.95
CA LYS A 31 -6.43 9.18 -14.90
C LYS A 31 -6.37 8.62 -13.48
N LYS A 32 -7.37 8.92 -12.64
CA LYS A 32 -7.45 8.32 -11.30
C LYS A 32 -7.40 6.80 -11.51
N SER A 33 -6.30 6.17 -11.07
CA SER A 33 -6.19 4.71 -10.96
C SER A 33 -7.48 4.21 -10.31
N SER A 34 -8.26 3.42 -11.04
CA SER A 34 -9.54 2.86 -10.59
C SER A 34 -9.33 1.56 -9.80
N PHE A 35 -8.21 1.49 -9.08
CA PHE A 35 -7.78 0.27 -8.41
C PHE A 35 -8.55 0.04 -7.12
N SER A 36 -8.93 -1.21 -6.90
CA SER A 36 -9.59 -1.65 -5.68
C SER A 36 -9.08 -3.01 -5.23
N ILE A 37 -9.18 -3.22 -3.92
CA ILE A 37 -8.94 -4.49 -3.26
C ILE A 37 -10.25 -4.91 -2.62
N THR A 38 -10.71 -6.10 -2.97
CA THR A 38 -11.97 -6.65 -2.46
C THR A 38 -11.71 -8.01 -1.83
N PRO A 39 -12.07 -8.24 -0.56
CA PRO A 39 -11.95 -9.56 0.05
C PRO A 39 -12.90 -10.55 -0.60
N SER A 40 -12.52 -11.83 -0.64
CA SER A 40 -13.40 -12.87 -1.14
C SER A 40 -14.63 -13.04 -0.24
N THR A 41 -15.79 -13.19 -0.85
CA THR A 41 -17.06 -13.47 -0.15
C THR A 41 -17.25 -14.97 0.12
N THR A 42 -16.42 -15.84 -0.47
CA THR A 42 -16.41 -17.25 -0.09
C THR A 42 -15.89 -17.35 1.34
N LYS A 43 -16.62 -18.08 2.18
CA LYS A 43 -16.12 -18.48 3.50
C LYS A 43 -14.90 -19.37 3.25
N ASP A 44 -13.69 -18.82 3.40
CA ASP A 44 -12.50 -19.65 3.59
C ASP A 44 -12.77 -20.49 4.84
N GLU A 45 -12.69 -21.81 4.71
CA GLU A 45 -13.04 -22.75 5.79
C GLU A 45 -12.08 -22.66 6.99
N SER A 46 -10.91 -22.02 6.80
CA SER A 46 -9.97 -21.69 7.87
C SER A 46 -10.03 -20.20 8.22
N GLN A 47 -10.06 -19.89 9.52
CA GLN A 47 -9.92 -18.51 10.03
C GLN A 47 -8.52 -17.91 9.75
N GLN A 48 -7.61 -18.71 9.20
CA GLN A 48 -6.19 -18.46 9.05
C GLN A 48 -5.82 -18.03 7.62
N GLN A 49 -6.72 -18.18 6.66
CA GLN A 49 -6.50 -17.79 5.27
C GLN A 49 -7.53 -16.75 4.83
N ARG A 50 -7.09 -15.84 3.96
CA ARG A 50 -7.98 -14.93 3.24
C ARG A 50 -7.50 -14.70 1.82
N THR A 51 -8.42 -14.86 0.88
CA THR A 51 -8.22 -14.38 -0.49
C THR A 51 -8.73 -12.95 -0.64
N PHE A 52 -7.91 -12.08 -1.25
CA PHE A 52 -8.27 -10.75 -1.73
C PHE A 52 -8.19 -10.72 -3.26
N PHE A 53 -9.02 -9.90 -3.89
CA PHE A 53 -9.01 -9.69 -5.33
C PHE A 53 -8.54 -8.29 -5.65
N LEU A 54 -7.44 -8.21 -6.41
CA LEU A 54 -6.93 -6.97 -6.99
C LEU A 54 -7.67 -6.71 -8.31
N THR A 55 -8.22 -5.50 -8.50
CA THR A 55 -8.95 -5.16 -9.72
C THR A 55 -8.71 -3.72 -10.12
N GLY A 56 -8.46 -3.50 -11.42
CA GLY A 56 -8.19 -2.19 -12.00
C GLY A 56 -6.72 -2.02 -12.39
N THR A 57 -6.35 -0.80 -12.77
CA THR A 57 -4.98 -0.48 -13.21
C THR A 57 -4.19 0.19 -12.10
N LEU A 58 -3.01 -0.36 -11.81
CA LEU A 58 -1.98 0.23 -10.97
C LEU A 58 -0.92 0.89 -11.86
N ASP A 59 -0.82 2.21 -11.79
CA ASP A 59 0.19 2.97 -12.53
C ASP A 59 1.59 2.83 -11.90
N ARG A 60 1.64 2.41 -10.63
CA ARG A 60 2.86 2.20 -9.85
C ARG A 60 2.75 0.91 -9.02
N PRO A 61 3.88 0.27 -8.69
CA PRO A 61 3.87 -0.89 -7.82
C PRO A 61 3.28 -0.59 -6.44
N LEU A 62 2.55 -1.56 -5.89
CA LEU A 62 2.18 -1.57 -4.48
C LEU A 62 3.28 -2.24 -3.67
N GLN A 63 3.53 -1.73 -2.46
CA GLN A 63 4.41 -2.36 -1.50
C GLN A 63 3.56 -3.18 -0.53
N LEU A 64 3.78 -4.49 -0.50
CA LEU A 64 3.36 -5.40 0.54
C LEU A 64 4.34 -5.29 1.70
N LYS A 65 3.83 -4.88 2.86
CA LYS A 65 4.60 -4.80 4.09
C LYS A 65 3.93 -5.64 5.17
N ALA A 66 4.75 -6.33 5.94
CA ALA A 66 4.39 -6.87 7.24
C ALA A 66 5.30 -6.21 8.26
N VAL A 67 4.72 -5.60 9.27
CA VAL A 67 5.46 -4.86 10.29
C VAL A 67 5.01 -5.33 11.67
N GLN A 68 5.99 -5.66 12.50
CA GLN A 68 5.81 -5.94 13.91
C GLN A 68 5.94 -4.64 14.71
N PHE A 69 5.04 -4.46 15.66
CA PHE A 69 4.98 -3.33 16.57
C PHE A 69 5.00 -3.87 17.99
N ASP A 70 6.01 -3.49 18.75
CA ASP A 70 6.14 -3.79 20.17
C ASP A 70 6.06 -2.51 21.01
N ASP A 71 5.88 -2.67 22.32
CA ASP A 71 5.65 -1.56 23.24
C ASP A 71 6.89 -0.70 23.51
N THR A 72 8.06 -1.31 23.43
CA THR A 72 9.35 -0.75 23.84
C THR A 72 10.37 -0.72 22.70
N GLU A 73 10.18 -1.54 21.67
CA GLU A 73 11.06 -1.64 20.52
C GLU A 73 10.52 -0.85 19.32
N PRO A 74 11.40 -0.32 18.46
CA PRO A 74 10.99 0.30 17.21
C PRO A 74 10.32 -0.74 16.28
N PRO A 75 9.41 -0.32 15.38
CA PRO A 75 8.74 -1.25 14.47
C PRO A 75 9.71 -2.02 13.57
N GLU A 76 9.58 -3.34 13.54
CA GLU A 76 10.41 -4.23 12.73
C GLU A 76 9.68 -4.60 11.43
N VAL A 77 10.37 -4.49 10.28
CA VAL A 77 9.82 -4.86 8.97
C VAL A 77 10.13 -6.32 8.69
N LEU A 78 9.09 -7.17 8.68
CA LEU A 78 9.20 -8.61 8.43
C LEU A 78 9.07 -8.96 6.93
N ILE A 79 8.26 -8.19 6.19
CA ILE A 79 8.08 -8.35 4.74
C ILE A 79 8.23 -6.97 4.10
N ASP A 80 9.01 -6.91 3.01
CA ASP A 80 9.07 -5.75 2.11
C ASP A 80 9.14 -6.23 0.67
N LYS A 81 8.00 -6.23 -0.01
CA LYS A 81 7.84 -6.85 -1.34
C LYS A 81 7.01 -5.98 -2.26
N SER A 82 7.39 -5.92 -3.53
CA SER A 82 6.71 -5.12 -4.53
C SER A 82 5.74 -5.98 -5.34
N ILE A 83 4.46 -5.61 -5.36
CA ILE A 83 3.47 -6.09 -6.33
C ILE A 83 3.56 -5.17 -7.56
N PRO A 84 3.82 -5.71 -8.76
CA PRO A 84 4.15 -4.90 -9.94
C PRO A 84 3.04 -3.95 -10.36
N ALA A 85 3.39 -2.88 -11.06
CA ALA A 85 2.40 -2.08 -11.79
C ALA A 85 1.77 -2.92 -12.91
N GLY A 86 0.53 -2.61 -13.29
CA GLY A 86 -0.16 -3.36 -14.33
C GLY A 86 -1.68 -3.29 -14.22
N THR A 87 -2.35 -4.01 -15.11
CA THR A 87 -3.80 -4.19 -15.07
C THR A 87 -4.12 -5.52 -14.41
N TYR A 88 -4.96 -5.46 -13.40
CA TYR A 88 -5.43 -6.60 -12.63
C TYR A 88 -6.91 -6.80 -12.94
N ASP A 89 -7.28 -8.02 -13.33
CA ASP A 89 -8.67 -8.42 -13.56
C ASP A 89 -9.03 -9.52 -12.57
N ARG A 90 -9.61 -9.09 -11.43
CA ARG A 90 -9.93 -9.95 -10.28
C ARG A 90 -8.79 -10.92 -9.95
N THR A 91 -7.56 -10.43 -10.00
CA THR A 91 -6.37 -11.24 -9.75
C THR A 91 -6.33 -11.62 -8.26
N PRO A 92 -6.25 -12.91 -7.93
CA PRO A 92 -6.23 -13.35 -6.54
C PRO A 92 -4.89 -13.04 -5.89
N PHE A 93 -4.98 -12.50 -4.68
CA PHE A 93 -3.90 -12.32 -3.72
C PHE A 93 -4.30 -13.06 -2.45
N GLN A 94 -3.63 -14.18 -2.14
CA GLN A 94 -3.92 -14.95 -0.95
C GLN A 94 -2.95 -14.59 0.16
N LEU A 95 -3.48 -14.41 1.36
CA LEU A 95 -2.72 -14.23 2.58
C LEU A 95 -3.12 -15.33 3.55
N THR A 96 -2.13 -16.11 3.98
CA THR A 96 -2.32 -17.13 5.01
C THR A 96 -1.41 -16.81 6.18
N TYR A 97 -1.98 -16.97 7.36
CA TYR A 97 -1.31 -16.82 8.62
C TYR A 97 -1.45 -18.13 9.40
N ASP A 98 -0.38 -18.57 10.03
CA ASP A 98 -0.33 -19.75 10.90
C ASP A 98 -0.48 -21.10 10.17
N LEU A 99 0.66 -21.63 9.71
CA LEU A 99 0.84 -23.05 9.43
C LEU A 99 1.85 -23.58 10.45
N ASN A 100 1.36 -24.31 11.46
CA ASN A 100 2.13 -25.09 12.44
C ASN A 100 3.50 -25.56 11.91
N LEU A 101 4.56 -24.84 12.26
CA LEU A 101 5.93 -25.25 11.99
C LEU A 101 6.72 -25.09 13.27
N LEU A 102 6.60 -26.11 14.12
CA LEU A 102 7.55 -26.50 15.17
C LEU A 102 8.04 -25.35 16.08
N ASN A 103 7.55 -25.32 17.32
CA ASN A 103 8.15 -24.61 18.46
C ASN A 103 8.17 -23.08 18.33
N ASP A 104 7.06 -22.42 18.71
CA ASP A 104 6.98 -20.95 18.91
C ASP A 104 7.30 -20.07 17.69
N SER A 105 7.49 -20.67 16.51
CA SER A 105 7.69 -19.96 15.25
C SER A 105 6.35 -19.72 14.57
N HIS A 106 6.12 -18.46 14.22
CA HIS A 106 4.97 -18.04 13.45
C HIS A 106 5.40 -17.77 12.01
N ALA A 107 4.46 -17.89 11.07
CA ALA A 107 4.74 -17.59 9.68
C ALA A 107 3.54 -16.97 8.98
N PHE A 108 3.85 -16.13 8.01
CA PHE A 108 2.92 -15.71 6.99
C PHE A 108 3.38 -16.22 5.64
N THR A 109 2.40 -16.56 4.80
CA THR A 109 2.64 -16.82 3.39
C THR A 109 1.74 -15.93 2.57
N TYR A 110 2.25 -15.45 1.44
CA TYR A 110 1.45 -14.76 0.45
C TYR A 110 1.69 -15.34 -0.95
N SER A 111 0.69 -15.20 -1.80
CA SER A 111 0.79 -15.53 -3.23
C SER A 111 -0.01 -14.56 -4.08
N LEU A 112 0.56 -14.20 -5.22
CA LEU A 112 -0.12 -13.52 -6.31
C LEU A 112 -0.24 -14.50 -7.48
N ASP A 113 -1.43 -14.67 -8.06
CA ASP A 113 -1.72 -15.60 -9.17
C ASP A 113 -1.83 -17.11 -8.79
N THR A 114 -3.06 -17.56 -8.54
CA THR A 114 -3.36 -18.90 -8.04
C THR A 114 -3.58 -19.91 -9.18
N LYS A 115 -2.54 -20.22 -9.94
CA LYS A 115 -2.60 -21.37 -10.87
C LYS A 115 -2.16 -22.70 -10.28
N ASN A 116 -1.54 -22.74 -9.09
CA ASN A 116 -1.09 -24.02 -8.50
C ASN A 116 -1.19 -24.13 -6.96
N GLY A 117 -1.84 -23.20 -6.26
CA GLY A 117 -2.05 -23.31 -4.80
C GLY A 117 -0.78 -23.34 -3.94
N ILE A 118 0.40 -23.09 -4.52
CA ILE A 118 1.67 -23.01 -3.81
C ILE A 118 1.93 -21.54 -3.44
N PRO A 119 2.14 -21.21 -2.16
CA PRO A 119 2.52 -19.87 -1.76
C PRO A 119 3.87 -19.47 -2.37
N GLU A 120 3.94 -18.29 -2.98
CA GLU A 120 5.15 -17.80 -3.66
C GLU A 120 6.27 -17.46 -2.66
N THR A 121 5.89 -17.05 -1.44
CA THR A 121 6.86 -16.66 -0.42
C THR A 121 6.32 -17.02 0.95
N LYS A 122 7.21 -17.58 1.76
CA LYS A 122 7.00 -17.87 3.17
C LYS A 122 7.98 -17.05 4.00
N THR A 123 7.45 -16.27 4.92
CA THR A 123 8.22 -15.49 5.88
C THR A 123 7.95 -16.03 7.27
N ALA A 124 8.97 -16.63 7.87
CA ALA A 124 8.93 -17.05 9.27
C ALA A 124 9.41 -15.90 10.15
N TYR A 125 8.84 -15.82 11.35
CA TYR A 125 9.22 -14.88 12.39
C TYR A 125 8.97 -15.53 13.76
N THR A 126 9.51 -14.91 14.81
CA THR A 126 9.42 -15.44 16.17
C THR A 126 8.75 -14.40 17.04
N LEU A 127 7.71 -14.81 17.76
CA LEU A 127 7.15 -13.98 18.82
C LEU A 127 7.89 -14.23 20.13
N PRO A 128 7.84 -13.29 21.09
CA PRO A 128 8.32 -13.55 22.44
C PRO A 128 7.69 -14.82 23.02
N GLN A 129 8.43 -15.55 23.84
CA GLN A 129 7.92 -16.77 24.48
C GLN A 129 6.75 -16.46 25.41
N ASN A 130 5.82 -17.42 25.53
CA ASN A 130 4.64 -17.35 26.42
C ASN A 130 3.65 -16.21 26.12
N VAL A 131 3.61 -15.72 24.88
CA VAL A 131 2.59 -14.74 24.48
C VAL A 131 1.26 -15.41 24.21
N GLN A 132 0.17 -14.75 24.63
CA GLN A 132 -1.17 -15.06 24.13
C GLN A 132 -1.38 -14.32 22.82
N THR A 133 -2.07 -14.93 21.86
CA THR A 133 -2.34 -14.31 20.56
C THR A 133 -3.84 -14.34 20.24
N ASP A 134 -4.34 -13.33 19.54
CA ASP A 134 -5.73 -13.34 19.04
C ASP A 134 -5.88 -14.26 17.82
N SER A 135 -7.05 -14.39 17.20
CA SER A 135 -7.18 -15.21 15.97
C SER A 135 -6.59 -14.54 14.72
N GLY A 136 -6.17 -13.28 14.82
CA GLY A 136 -6.00 -12.40 13.67
C GLY A 136 -7.34 -11.86 13.16
N GLN A 137 -7.32 -10.63 12.66
CA GLN A 137 -8.46 -9.95 12.05
C GLN A 137 -8.11 -9.62 10.60
N PHE A 138 -8.75 -10.29 9.66
CA PHE A 138 -8.67 -9.94 8.24
C PHE A 138 -9.59 -8.76 7.95
N ASN A 139 -9.17 -7.88 7.05
CA ASN A 139 -10.02 -6.82 6.55
C ASN A 139 -11.09 -7.41 5.61
N ASP A 140 -12.35 -7.20 5.94
CA ASP A 140 -13.51 -7.67 5.16
C ASP A 140 -14.16 -6.54 4.33
N GLN A 141 -13.59 -5.34 4.34
CA GLN A 141 -14.09 -4.18 3.64
C GLN A 141 -13.40 -3.99 2.29
N LYS A 142 -14.22 -3.71 1.27
CA LYS A 142 -13.72 -3.24 -0.02
C LYS A 142 -13.08 -1.87 0.15
N GLN A 143 -11.87 -1.72 -0.38
CA GLN A 143 -11.17 -0.45 -0.40
C GLN A 143 -10.84 -0.03 -1.83
N THR A 144 -11.14 1.22 -2.16
CA THR A 144 -10.97 1.78 -3.51
C THR A 144 -10.12 3.03 -3.42
N ASN A 145 -9.10 3.14 -4.27
CA ASN A 145 -8.22 4.30 -4.40
C ASN A 145 -7.44 4.69 -3.13
N ALA A 146 -7.46 3.89 -2.06
CA ALA A 146 -6.71 4.15 -0.84
C ALA A 146 -5.19 4.17 -1.12
N SER A 147 -4.45 4.92 -0.31
CA SER A 147 -2.99 4.88 -0.29
C SER A 147 -2.46 3.75 0.59
N PHE A 148 -3.27 3.30 1.55
CA PHE A 148 -2.98 2.28 2.55
C PHE A 148 -4.15 1.31 2.61
N TYR A 149 -3.84 0.02 2.58
CA TYR A 149 -4.80 -1.07 2.59
C TYR A 149 -4.41 -2.08 3.68
N PRO A 150 -4.96 -2.00 4.90
CA PRO A 150 -4.73 -3.01 5.91
C PRO A 150 -5.35 -4.33 5.45
N LEU A 151 -4.62 -5.43 5.55
CA LEU A 151 -5.06 -6.76 5.12
C LEU A 151 -5.32 -7.67 6.31
N LEU A 152 -4.38 -7.71 7.25
CA LEU A 152 -4.43 -8.53 8.45
C LEU A 152 -3.82 -7.78 9.62
N LEU A 153 -4.48 -7.88 10.76
CA LEU A 153 -3.98 -7.40 12.04
C LEU A 153 -4.03 -8.55 13.03
N LYS A 154 -2.85 -8.97 13.48
CA LYS A 154 -2.67 -9.99 14.50
C LYS A 154 -2.14 -9.32 15.75
N ARG A 155 -2.65 -9.70 16.92
CA ARG A 155 -2.18 -9.17 18.20
C ARG A 155 -1.65 -10.25 19.10
N TYR A 156 -0.75 -9.83 19.98
CA TYR A 156 -0.25 -10.66 21.04
C TYR A 156 -0.01 -9.85 22.31
N THR A 157 0.00 -10.53 23.45
CA THR A 157 0.27 -9.93 24.76
C THR A 157 1.04 -10.91 25.63
N THR A 158 1.89 -10.37 26.50
CA THR A 158 2.50 -11.12 27.62
C THR A 158 1.67 -11.03 28.91
N GLY A 159 0.60 -10.23 28.92
CA GLY A 159 -0.35 -10.10 30.04
C GLY A 159 -1.59 -11.00 29.90
N GLU A 160 -2.60 -10.78 30.75
CA GLU A 160 -3.75 -11.68 30.88
C GLU A 160 -4.85 -11.50 29.81
N SER A 161 -4.89 -10.38 29.10
CA SER A 161 -5.92 -10.15 28.06
C SER A 161 -5.47 -9.25 26.92
N ILE A 162 -5.95 -9.56 25.70
CA ILE A 162 -5.75 -8.76 24.50
C ILE A 162 -6.96 -7.83 24.33
N ILE A 163 -6.78 -6.52 24.54
CA ILE A 163 -7.85 -5.55 24.31
C ILE A 163 -7.66 -4.93 22.91
N GLY A 164 -8.40 -5.46 21.95
CA GLY A 164 -8.23 -5.11 20.54
C GLY A 164 -8.99 -3.88 20.06
N ARG A 165 -8.41 -3.14 19.10
CA ARG A 165 -9.13 -2.25 18.15
C ARG A 165 -9.58 -3.05 16.91
N SER A 166 -10.60 -2.65 16.17
CA SER A 166 -10.87 -3.32 14.88
C SER A 166 -9.82 -2.92 13.83
N ILE A 167 -9.41 -3.87 12.97
CA ILE A 167 -8.58 -3.56 11.79
C ILE A 167 -9.20 -2.49 10.88
N ASP A 168 -10.53 -2.44 10.81
CA ASP A 168 -11.27 -1.50 9.97
C ASP A 168 -11.09 -0.04 10.40
N THR A 169 -10.63 0.18 11.64
CA THR A 169 -10.37 1.52 12.16
C THR A 169 -8.99 2.06 11.78
N LEU A 170 -8.14 1.26 11.12
CA LEU A 170 -6.80 1.67 10.73
C LEU A 170 -6.82 2.51 9.46
N SER A 171 -6.39 3.77 9.58
CA SER A 171 -6.27 4.72 8.47
C SER A 171 -4.83 4.97 8.03
N SER A 172 -3.84 4.39 8.71
CA SER A 172 -2.42 4.58 8.42
C SER A 172 -1.60 3.34 8.81
N PRO A 173 -0.39 3.17 8.25
CA PRO A 173 0.49 2.05 8.60
C PRO A 173 1.14 2.22 9.99
N HIS A 174 0.92 3.33 10.69
CA HIS A 174 1.45 3.56 12.03
C HIS A 174 0.47 3.00 13.05
N LEU A 175 0.96 2.07 13.88
CA LEU A 175 0.22 1.46 14.96
C LEU A 175 0.91 1.76 16.29
N LYS A 176 0.11 2.17 17.28
CA LYS A 176 0.56 2.27 18.68
C LYS A 176 -0.04 1.11 19.47
N VAL A 177 0.82 0.29 20.04
CA VAL A 177 0.44 -0.80 20.96
C VAL A 177 0.53 -0.32 22.41
N ARG A 178 -0.15 -1.00 23.33
CA ARG A 178 -0.08 -0.69 24.77
C ARG A 178 1.12 -1.40 25.39
N LYS A 179 1.40 -1.06 26.64
CA LYS A 179 2.40 -1.78 27.45
C LYS A 179 2.08 -3.27 27.47
N GLN A 180 3.10 -4.11 27.31
CA GLN A 180 3.02 -5.58 27.24
C GLN A 180 2.20 -6.15 26.08
N GLU A 181 1.73 -5.30 25.15
CA GLU A 181 1.07 -5.72 23.92
C GLU A 181 2.04 -5.57 22.74
N GLY A 182 1.85 -6.42 21.74
CA GLY A 182 2.42 -6.22 20.42
C GLY A 182 1.42 -6.58 19.33
N ALA A 183 1.76 -6.22 18.11
CA ALA A 183 0.90 -6.47 16.96
C ALA A 183 1.71 -6.63 15.68
N ILE A 184 1.18 -7.44 14.78
CA ILE A 184 1.66 -7.54 13.42
C ILE A 184 0.58 -7.03 12.49
N LEU A 185 0.95 -6.06 11.67
CA LEU A 185 0.09 -5.48 10.65
C LEU A 185 0.65 -5.83 9.27
N ILE A 186 -0.15 -6.52 8.48
CA ILE A 186 0.13 -6.76 7.06
C ILE A 186 -0.75 -5.84 6.23
N TYR A 187 -0.13 -5.13 5.31
CA TYR A 187 -0.82 -4.13 4.51
C TYR A 187 -0.18 -3.94 3.13
N LEU A 188 -0.98 -3.41 2.22
CA LEU A 188 -0.49 -2.87 0.94
C LEU A 188 -0.47 -1.35 1.02
N THR A 189 0.55 -0.74 0.44
CA THR A 189 0.64 0.72 0.33
C THR A 189 1.14 1.12 -1.04
N LYS A 190 0.70 2.27 -1.55
CA LYS A 190 1.30 2.82 -2.76
C LYS A 190 2.75 3.22 -2.46
N SER A 191 3.66 2.89 -3.37
CA SER A 191 5.02 3.45 -3.33
C SER A 191 4.93 4.99 -3.42
N ARG A 192 5.63 5.69 -2.52
CA ARG A 192 5.73 7.16 -2.57
C ARG A 192 6.46 7.60 -3.82
#